data_AF-A0A4Y2VIL8-F1
#
_entry.id   AF-A0A4Y2VIL8-F1
#
_cell.length_a   1.000
_cell.length_b   1.000
_cell.length_c   1.000
_cell.angle_alpha   90.00
_cell.angle_beta   90.00
_cell.angle_gamma   90.00
#
_symmetry.space_group_name_H-M   'P 1'
#
loop_
_entity.id
_entity.type
_entity.pdbx_description
1 polymer ?
#
loop_
_entity_poly.entity_id
_entity_poly.type
_entity_poly.pdbx_seq_one_letter_code
_entity_poly.pdbx_strand_id
1 'polypeptide(L)'
;MESGKLLHFKNLKQYRDETNATIHTDYFIITLKNMKDGFAQRFEQFKTNKSTLAFIVNPFNTNTNEITIESFGIDSGSLQMQLLDLKIKDFWSGKFTELKSKLEELEVQKCMHIAQHKWTVLKKIPRVEALIFGACNSLPEC
;
A
#
# COMPACT_ATOMS: atom_id res chain seq x y z
N MET A 1 -25.44 11.87 26.98
CA MET A 1 -26.78 11.28 27.07
C MET A 1 -27.48 12.04 28.18
N GLU A 2 -28.46 12.89 27.86
CA GLU A 2 -29.28 13.49 28.92
C GLU A 2 -29.96 12.33 29.66
N SER A 3 -29.67 12.19 30.95
CA SER A 3 -30.16 11.09 31.78
C SER A 3 -31.69 11.01 31.68
N GLY A 4 -32.20 9.89 31.20
CA GLY A 4 -33.64 9.59 31.16
C GLY A 4 -34.33 9.66 29.79
N LYS A 5 -33.69 10.22 28.75
CA LYS A 5 -34.28 10.21 27.40
C LYS A 5 -33.75 8.99 26.63
N LEU A 6 -34.51 7.90 26.65
CA LEU A 6 -34.29 6.67 25.85
C LEU A 6 -34.46 6.89 24.33
N LEU A 7 -34.10 8.08 23.81
CA LEU A 7 -34.36 8.53 22.44
C LEU A 7 -33.78 7.58 21.39
N HIS A 8 -32.58 7.05 21.64
CA HIS A 8 -31.88 6.14 20.74
C HIS A 8 -32.09 4.65 21.10
N PHE A 9 -32.90 4.36 22.12
CA PHE A 9 -33.16 3.01 22.62
C PHE A 9 -34.63 2.64 22.44
N LYS A 10 -35.07 2.50 21.17
CA LYS A 10 -36.48 2.30 20.81
C LYS A 10 -37.16 1.17 21.60
N ASN A 11 -36.48 0.04 21.76
CA ASN A 11 -37.02 -1.13 22.46
C ASN A 11 -37.15 -0.89 23.98
N LEU A 12 -36.16 -0.26 24.61
CA LEU A 12 -36.23 0.07 26.04
C LEU A 12 -37.30 1.14 26.31
N LYS A 13 -37.44 2.11 25.40
CA LYS A 13 -38.49 3.11 25.45
C LYS A 13 -39.86 2.45 25.39
N GLN A 14 -40.09 1.56 24.42
CA GLN A 14 -41.34 0.83 24.28
C GLN A 14 -41.67 0.01 25.53
N TYR A 15 -40.71 -0.76 26.05
CA TYR A 15 -40.90 -1.57 27.26
C TYR A 15 -41.31 -0.72 28.47
N ARG A 16 -40.65 0.42 28.69
CA ARG A 16 -41.03 1.36 29.76
C ARG A 16 -42.44 1.89 29.56
N ASP A 17 -42.79 2.29 28.34
CA ASP A 17 -44.08 2.90 28.03
C ASP A 17 -45.24 1.88 28.19
N GLU A 18 -44.99 0.59 27.91
CA GLU A 18 -45.97 -0.50 28.08
C GLU A 18 -46.10 -1.01 29.53
N THR A 19 -45.00 -1.05 30.29
CA THR A 19 -44.96 -1.70 31.61
C THR A 19 -44.87 -0.72 32.78
N ASN A 20 -44.65 0.57 32.51
CA ASN A 20 -44.34 1.60 33.51
C ASN A 20 -43.13 1.28 34.41
N ALA A 21 -42.24 0.38 33.97
CA ALA A 21 -41.08 -0.06 34.74
C ALA A 21 -40.01 1.03 34.87
N THR A 22 -39.40 1.14 36.04
CA THR A 22 -38.23 2.00 36.28
C THR A 22 -36.99 1.39 35.65
N ILE A 23 -36.37 2.10 34.69
CA ILE A 23 -35.14 1.66 34.03
C ILE A 23 -33.93 2.38 34.64
N HIS A 24 -33.06 1.64 35.32
CA HIS A 24 -31.75 2.15 35.74
C HIS A 24 -30.83 2.28 34.53
N THR A 25 -30.33 3.50 34.29
CA THR A 25 -29.53 3.82 33.09
C THR A 25 -28.04 3.99 33.36
N ASP A 26 -27.61 3.94 34.63
CA ASP A 26 -26.23 4.25 35.04
C ASP A 26 -25.20 3.34 34.36
N TYR A 27 -25.48 2.04 34.28
CA TYR A 27 -24.63 1.08 33.58
C TYR A 27 -24.50 1.39 32.08
N PHE A 28 -25.61 1.75 31.42
CA PHE A 28 -25.60 2.11 30.01
C PHE A 28 -24.81 3.40 29.76
N ILE A 29 -24.98 4.40 30.63
CA ILE A 29 -24.26 5.68 30.52
C ILE A 29 -22.75 5.46 30.65
N ILE A 30 -22.31 4.69 31.65
CA ILE A 30 -20.89 4.39 31.84
C ILE A 30 -20.34 3.60 30.65
N THR A 31 -21.04 2.54 30.23
CA THR A 31 -20.62 1.69 29.12
C THR A 31 -20.51 2.48 27.81
N LEU A 32 -21.50 3.30 27.48
CA LEU A 32 -21.50 4.14 26.27
C LEU A 32 -20.42 5.20 26.32
N LYS A 33 -20.15 5.79 27.49
CA LYS A 33 -19.06 6.73 27.66
C LYS A 33 -17.72 6.06 27.37
N ASN A 34 -17.48 4.89 27.95
CA ASN A 34 -16.26 4.12 27.71
C ASN A 34 -16.12 3.71 26.23
N MET A 35 -17.20 3.30 25.58
CA MET A 35 -17.20 2.99 24.14
C MET A 35 -16.87 4.21 23.30
N LYS A 36 -17.47 5.36 23.60
CA LYS A 36 -17.22 6.63 22.89
C LYS A 36 -15.77 7.08 23.07
N ASP A 37 -15.26 7.04 24.30
CA ASP A 37 -13.91 7.47 24.61
C ASP A 37 -12.87 6.51 23.99
N GLY A 38 -13.12 5.19 24.05
CA GLY A 38 -12.29 4.19 23.39
C GLY A 38 -12.31 4.31 21.86
N PHE A 39 -13.48 4.57 21.26
CA PHE A 39 -13.58 4.84 19.82
C PHE A 39 -12.79 6.11 19.43
N ALA A 40 -12.94 7.20 20.18
CA ALA A 40 -12.20 8.43 19.93
C ALA A 40 -10.68 8.20 19.98
N GLN A 41 -10.19 7.47 20.98
CA GLN A 41 -8.78 7.12 21.08
C GLN A 41 -8.28 6.31 19.87
N ARG A 42 -9.05 5.30 19.44
CA ARG A 42 -8.71 4.50 18.24
C ARG A 42 -8.76 5.34 16.96
N PHE A 43 -9.70 6.26 16.86
CA PHE A 43 -9.82 7.15 15.71
C PHE A 43 -8.65 8.14 15.61
N GLU A 44 -8.16 8.65 16.74
CA GLU A 44 -6.93 9.45 16.75
C GLU A 44 -5.72 8.63 16.29
N GLN A 45 -5.56 7.39 16.77
CA GLN A 45 -4.50 6.48 16.30
C GLN A 45 -4.58 6.22 14.79
N PHE A 46 -5.80 6.10 14.25
CA PHE A 46 -6.01 5.95 12.82
C PHE A 46 -5.50 7.16 12.03
N LYS A 47 -5.75 8.38 12.52
CA LYS A 47 -5.25 9.62 11.88
C LYS A 47 -3.73 9.71 11.92
N THR A 48 -3.10 9.29 13.01
CA THR A 48 -1.62 9.32 13.13
C THR A 48 -0.94 8.28 12.24
N ASN A 49 -1.61 7.15 11.95
CA ASN A 49 -1.09 6.07 11.09
C ASN A 49 -1.41 6.28 9.59
N LYS A 50 -1.66 7.52 9.15
CA LYS A 50 -2.06 7.85 7.77
C LYS A 50 -1.09 7.30 6.72
N SER A 51 0.21 7.45 6.93
CA SER A 51 1.27 6.95 6.04
C SER A 51 1.25 5.42 5.96
N THR A 52 1.14 4.73 7.10
CA THR A 52 1.05 3.27 7.16
C THR A 52 -0.18 2.75 6.41
N LEU A 53 -1.32 3.42 6.51
CA LEU A 53 -2.54 3.04 5.78
C LEU A 53 -2.42 3.36 4.27
N ALA A 54 -1.81 4.49 3.92
CA ALA A 54 -1.53 4.83 2.53
C ALA A 54 -0.60 3.78 1.89
N PHE A 55 0.37 3.27 2.63
CA PHE A 55 1.27 2.21 2.18
C PHE A 55 0.52 0.91 1.85
N ILE A 56 -0.46 0.51 2.65
CA ILE A 56 -1.27 -0.70 2.38
C ILE A 56 -2.03 -0.59 1.05
N VAL A 57 -2.55 0.61 0.75
CA VAL A 57 -3.36 0.85 -0.45
C VAL A 57 -2.49 1.15 -1.68
N ASN A 58 -1.36 1.82 -1.49
CA ASN A 58 -0.48 2.27 -2.57
C ASN A 58 1.00 2.22 -2.12
N PRO A 59 1.59 1.01 -2.07
CA PRO A 59 2.88 0.79 -1.42
C PRO A 59 4.05 1.46 -2.15
N PHE A 60 3.96 1.66 -3.47
CA PHE A 60 5.03 2.22 -4.29
C PHE A 60 5.09 3.76 -4.27
N ASN A 61 3.96 4.43 -4.01
CA ASN A 61 3.90 5.90 -4.01
C ASN A 61 3.93 6.52 -2.61
N THR A 62 3.96 5.69 -1.56
CA THR A 62 3.94 6.17 -0.18
C THR A 62 5.36 6.43 0.32
N ASN A 63 5.58 7.54 1.03
CA ASN A 63 6.86 7.82 1.67
C ASN A 63 7.14 6.80 2.78
N THR A 64 8.05 5.86 2.51
CA THR A 64 8.39 4.78 3.45
C THR A 64 9.04 5.28 4.74
N ASN A 65 9.62 6.49 4.74
CA ASN A 65 10.31 7.05 5.91
C ASN A 65 9.33 7.56 6.99
N GLU A 66 8.07 7.78 6.62
CA GLU A 66 7.02 8.27 7.53
C GLU A 66 6.14 7.14 8.07
N ILE A 67 6.40 5.87 7.72
CA ILE A 67 5.59 4.73 8.16
C ILE A 67 5.82 4.48 9.66
N THR A 68 4.75 4.56 10.45
CA THR A 68 4.74 4.24 11.88
C THR A 68 4.16 2.84 12.11
N ILE A 69 4.98 1.91 12.60
CA ILE A 69 4.59 0.50 12.80
C ILE A 69 4.56 0.03 14.26
N GLU A 70 5.02 0.87 15.19
CA GLU A 70 5.08 0.55 16.62
C GLU A 70 3.71 0.09 17.18
N SER A 71 2.63 0.73 16.70
CA SER A 71 1.26 0.42 17.11
C SER A 71 0.75 -0.96 16.65
N PHE A 72 1.46 -1.64 15.74
CA PHE A 72 1.08 -2.94 15.19
C PHE A 72 1.95 -4.11 15.69
N GLY A 73 2.93 -3.84 16.56
CA GLY A 73 3.83 -4.87 17.09
C GLY A 73 4.72 -5.52 16.02
N ILE A 74 4.97 -4.80 14.91
CA ILE A 74 5.82 -5.26 13.81
C ILE A 74 7.27 -4.91 14.14
N ASP A 75 8.18 -5.86 13.91
CA ASP A 75 9.61 -5.61 14.03
C ASP A 75 10.10 -4.65 12.94
N SER A 76 10.76 -3.57 13.37
CA SER A 76 11.25 -2.51 12.47
C SER A 76 12.33 -3.02 11.52
N GLY A 77 13.22 -3.90 11.99
CA GLY A 77 14.28 -4.47 11.15
C GLY A 77 13.73 -5.33 10.01
N SER A 78 12.77 -6.20 10.33
CA SER A 78 12.07 -7.04 9.34
C SER A 78 11.33 -6.21 8.30
N LEU A 79 10.60 -5.16 8.72
CA LEU A 79 9.91 -4.29 7.78
C LEU A 79 10.89 -3.53 6.88
N GLN A 80 11.99 -3.02 7.42
CA GLN A 80 13.00 -2.31 6.64
C GLN A 80 13.58 -3.21 5.54
N MET A 81 13.85 -4.49 5.83
CA MET A 81 14.30 -5.44 4.80
C MET A 81 13.24 -5.65 3.72
N GLN A 82 11.98 -5.86 4.08
CA GLN A 82 10.90 -6.01 3.09
C GLN A 82 10.67 -4.74 2.25
N LEU A 83 10.87 -3.55 2.83
CA LEU A 83 10.79 -2.28 2.12
C LEU A 83 11.95 -2.09 1.13
N LEU A 84 13.14 -2.61 1.43
CA LEU A 84 14.26 -2.65 0.50
C LEU A 84 13.92 -3.55 -0.70
N ASP A 85 13.40 -4.76 -0.46
CA ASP A 85 12.95 -5.68 -1.52
C ASP A 85 11.85 -5.06 -2.38
N LEU A 86 10.92 -4.31 -1.78
CA LEU A 86 9.86 -3.61 -2.49
C LEU A 86 10.41 -2.48 -3.39
N LYS A 87 11.37 -1.69 -2.92
CA LYS A 87 12.06 -0.67 -3.73
C LYS A 87 12.84 -1.31 -4.87
N ILE A 88 13.43 -2.46 -4.60
CA ILE A 88 14.13 -3.28 -5.58
C ILE A 88 13.13 -3.72 -6.68
N LYS A 89 11.88 -4.07 -6.38
CA LYS A 89 10.85 -4.39 -7.40
C LYS A 89 10.56 -3.25 -8.38
N ASP A 90 10.49 -1.99 -7.93
CA ASP A 90 10.33 -0.84 -8.82
C ASP A 90 11.60 -0.56 -9.64
N PHE A 91 12.78 -0.78 -9.05
CA PHE A 91 14.03 -0.77 -9.79
C PHE A 91 14.04 -1.84 -10.89
N TRP A 92 13.60 -3.06 -10.58
CA TRP A 92 13.45 -4.14 -11.56
C TRP A 92 12.46 -3.77 -12.65
N SER A 93 11.29 -3.22 -12.30
CA SER A 93 10.27 -2.84 -13.30
C SER A 93 10.79 -1.77 -14.26
N GLY A 94 11.57 -0.79 -13.76
CA GLY A 94 12.27 0.20 -14.57
C GLY A 94 13.31 -0.43 -15.50
N LYS A 95 14.16 -1.33 -14.97
CA LYS A 95 15.19 -2.04 -15.76
C LYS A 95 14.60 -2.95 -16.84
N PHE A 96 13.51 -3.65 -16.54
CA PHE A 96 12.79 -4.45 -17.52
C PHE A 96 12.14 -3.59 -18.61
N THR A 97 11.59 -2.42 -18.24
CA THR A 97 11.04 -1.47 -19.20
C THR A 97 12.14 -0.93 -20.12
N GLU A 98 13.31 -0.57 -19.58
CA GLU A 98 14.46 -0.11 -20.36
C GLU A 98 14.98 -1.20 -21.32
N LEU A 99 15.11 -2.44 -20.83
CA LEU A 99 15.53 -3.57 -21.66
C LEU A 99 14.52 -3.84 -22.78
N LYS A 100 13.23 -3.78 -22.49
CA LYS A 100 12.16 -3.94 -23.49
C LYS A 100 12.29 -2.89 -24.60
N SER A 101 12.44 -1.61 -24.27
CA SER A 101 12.61 -0.54 -25.27
C SER A 101 13.85 -0.75 -26.14
N LYS A 102 14.98 -1.17 -25.55
CA LYS A 102 16.21 -1.48 -26.30
C LYS A 102 16.04 -2.64 -27.27
N LEU A 103 15.29 -3.67 -26.89
CA LEU A 103 14.97 -4.79 -27.76
C LEU A 103 14.06 -4.38 -28.92
N GLU A 104 13.04 -3.55 -28.64
CA GLU A 104 12.16 -2.99 -29.67
C GLU A 104 12.95 -2.13 -30.67
N GLU A 105 13.82 -1.23 -30.19
CA GLU A 105 14.66 -0.39 -31.05
C GLU A 105 15.60 -1.23 -31.92
N LEU A 106 16.22 -2.27 -31.35
CA LEU A 106 17.08 -3.19 -32.09
C LEU A 106 16.33 -3.85 -33.26
N GLU A 107 15.10 -4.28 -33.01
CA GLU A 107 14.30 -4.96 -34.03
C GLU A 107 13.85 -3.98 -35.12
N VAL A 108 13.47 -2.76 -34.74
CA VAL A 108 13.18 -1.67 -35.71
C VAL A 108 14.40 -1.38 -36.58
N GLN A 109 15.59 -1.27 -35.99
CA GLN A 109 16.84 -1.04 -36.74
C GLN A 109 17.14 -2.18 -37.71
N LYS A 110 16.97 -3.44 -37.31
CA LYS A 110 17.14 -4.59 -38.21
C LYS A 110 16.18 -4.52 -39.38
N CYS A 111 14.89 -4.28 -39.13
CA CYS A 111 13.89 -4.15 -40.19
C CYS A 111 14.24 -3.03 -41.17
N MET A 112 14.64 -1.85 -40.68
CA MET A 112 15.08 -0.73 -41.52
C MET A 112 16.29 -1.08 -42.39
N HIS A 113 17.30 -1.74 -41.81
CA HIS A 113 18.51 -2.11 -42.55
C HIS A 113 18.29 -3.20 -43.59
N ILE A 114 17.38 -4.15 -43.33
CA ILE A 114 16.94 -5.15 -44.30
C ILE A 114 16.24 -4.46 -45.48
N ALA A 115 15.28 -3.56 -45.21
CA ALA A 115 14.57 -2.81 -46.24
C ALA A 115 15.51 -1.94 -47.11
N GLN A 116 16.62 -1.47 -46.53
CA GLN A 116 17.65 -0.68 -47.23
C GLN A 116 18.77 -1.53 -47.85
N HIS A 117 18.69 -2.86 -47.79
CA HIS A 117 19.73 -3.80 -48.25
C HIS A 117 21.14 -3.55 -47.67
N LYS A 118 21.22 -3.00 -46.44
CA LYS A 118 22.49 -2.66 -45.76
C LYS A 118 23.07 -3.87 -45.00
N TRP A 119 23.42 -4.93 -45.72
CA TRP A 119 23.87 -6.20 -45.16
C TRP A 119 25.14 -6.11 -44.31
N THR A 120 26.05 -5.18 -44.65
CA THR A 120 27.30 -4.97 -43.89
C THR A 120 27.06 -4.33 -42.52
N VAL A 121 26.02 -3.49 -42.40
CA VAL A 121 25.61 -2.87 -41.13
C VAL A 121 24.84 -3.86 -40.27
N LEU A 122 23.95 -4.65 -40.89
CA LEU A 122 23.18 -5.69 -40.19
C LEU A 122 24.08 -6.69 -39.45
N LYS A 123 25.23 -7.08 -40.05
CA LYS A 123 26.21 -7.98 -39.43
C LYS A 123 26.89 -7.41 -38.18
N LYS A 124 26.88 -6.08 -38.00
CA LYS A 124 27.49 -5.38 -36.85
C LYS A 124 26.48 -5.09 -35.73
N ILE A 125 25.19 -5.33 -35.96
CA ILE A 125 24.16 -5.10 -34.95
C ILE A 125 24.38 -6.05 -33.77
N PRO A 126 24.32 -5.56 -32.52
CA PRO A 126 24.43 -6.40 -31.34
C PRO A 126 23.41 -7.53 -31.34
N ARG A 127 23.81 -8.71 -30.88
CA ARG A 127 22.86 -9.80 -30.68
C ARG A 127 21.96 -9.50 -29.48
N VAL A 128 20.76 -10.10 -29.49
CA VAL A 128 19.79 -9.97 -28.39
C VAL A 128 20.42 -10.44 -27.07
N GLU A 129 21.19 -11.51 -27.11
CA GLU A 129 21.88 -12.07 -25.94
C GLU A 129 22.89 -11.08 -25.34
N ALA A 130 23.55 -10.25 -26.16
CA ALA A 130 24.49 -9.25 -25.68
C ALA A 130 23.77 -8.12 -24.91
N LEU A 131 22.56 -7.73 -25.35
CA LEU A 131 21.74 -6.74 -24.64
C LEU A 131 21.20 -7.29 -23.33
N ILE A 132 20.74 -8.54 -23.32
CA ILE A 132 20.26 -9.23 -22.11
C ILE A 132 21.39 -9.38 -21.10
N PHE A 133 22.57 -9.86 -21.55
CA PHE A 133 23.73 -10.04 -20.68
C PHE A 133 24.25 -8.71 -20.12
N GLY A 134 24.30 -7.66 -20.95
CA GLY A 134 24.66 -6.31 -20.49
C GLY A 134 23.69 -5.75 -19.44
N ALA A 135 22.38 -5.97 -19.62
CA ALA A 135 21.38 -5.58 -18.63
C ALA A 135 21.55 -6.35 -17.31
N CYS A 136 21.78 -7.67 -17.38
CA CYS A 136 22.05 -8.51 -16.20
C CYS A 136 23.33 -8.11 -15.45
N ASN A 137 24.41 -7.75 -16.14
CA ASN A 137 25.66 -7.34 -15.48
C ASN A 137 25.62 -5.91 -14.91
N SER A 138 24.60 -5.12 -15.26
CA SER A 138 24.38 -3.80 -14.67
C SER A 138 23.60 -3.85 -13.36
N LEU A 139 23.26 -5.05 -12.90
CA LEU A 139 22.56 -5.27 -11.64
C LEU A 139 23.54 -5.16 -10.47
N PRO A 140 23.15 -4.55 -9.33
CA PRO A 140 23.94 -4.60 -8.13
C PRO A 140 24.11 -6.08 -7.68
N GLU A 141 25.30 -6.43 -7.19
CA GLU A 141 25.53 -7.75 -6.59
C GLU A 141 24.58 -7.92 -5.39
N CYS A 142 23.88 -9.06 -5.35
CA CYS A 142 23.00 -9.44 -4.24
C CYS A 142 23.78 -9.73 -2.96
#